data_AF-A0A7X7BI38-F1
#
_entry.id   AF-A0A7X7BI38-F1
#
_cell.length_a   1.000
_cell.length_b   1.000
_cell.length_c   1.000
_cell.angle_alpha   90.00
_cell.angle_beta   90.00
_cell.angle_gamma   90.00
#
_symmetry.space_group_name_H-M   'P 1'
#
loop_
_entity.id
_entity.type
_entity.pdbx_description
1 polymer ?
#
loop_
_entity_poly.entity_id
_entity_poly.type
_entity_poly.pdbx_seq_one_letter_code
_entity_poly.pdbx_strand_id
1 'polypeptide(L)'
;MEKDNLTCLINAIITKEEVPQDDKEYLYYLRYLEMSAYENDLINQHITLIAGLDEAGRGPLAGPVVAGCCILPHDFYLPGLNDSKKLTPKKREELYEIITKEALAYSVGIVDEKTIDNINIYQATKLAMAKAVLNLQVKPEHLLIDALYIDLDIPQ
;
A
#
# COMPACT_ATOMS: atom_id res chain seq x y z
N MET A 1 23.98 10.28 -12.85
CA MET A 1 23.63 9.08 -12.07
C MET A 1 22.12 8.84 -12.02
N GLU A 2 21.26 9.77 -11.59
CA GLU A 2 19.78 9.56 -11.69
C GLU A 2 19.21 9.69 -13.12
N LYS A 3 19.75 10.61 -13.94
CA LYS A 3 19.32 10.79 -15.33
C LYS A 3 19.69 9.62 -16.26
N ASP A 4 20.64 8.78 -15.87
CA ASP A 4 21.19 7.75 -16.75
C ASP A 4 20.34 6.48 -16.75
N ASN A 5 19.74 6.10 -15.62
CA ASN A 5 18.91 4.91 -15.52
C ASN A 5 17.54 5.08 -16.20
N LEU A 6 16.88 6.22 -16.02
CA LEU A 6 15.59 6.49 -16.68
C LEU A 6 15.73 6.62 -18.20
N THR A 7 16.85 7.18 -18.67
CA THR A 7 17.17 7.29 -20.10
C THR A 7 17.47 5.92 -20.72
N CYS A 8 18.21 5.05 -20.01
CA CYS A 8 18.39 3.65 -20.42
C CYS A 8 17.07 2.89 -20.51
N LEU A 9 16.16 3.12 -19.57
CA LEU A 9 14.88 2.42 -19.49
C LEU A 9 13.90 2.82 -20.60
N ILE A 10 13.78 4.12 -20.85
CA ILE A 10 12.98 4.67 -21.96
C ILE A 10 13.57 4.22 -23.30
N ASN A 11 14.90 4.21 -23.42
CA ASN A 11 15.57 3.70 -24.61
C ASN A 11 15.27 2.22 -24.82
N ALA A 12 15.39 1.34 -23.82
CA ALA A 12 15.10 -0.09 -23.99
C ALA A 12 13.65 -0.38 -24.42
N ILE A 13 12.68 0.36 -23.88
CA ILE A 13 11.27 0.27 -24.27
C ILE A 13 11.06 0.74 -25.73
N ILE A 14 11.76 1.80 -26.15
CA ILE A 14 11.65 2.38 -27.50
C ILE A 14 12.45 1.58 -28.54
N THR A 15 13.63 1.04 -28.18
CA THR A 15 14.59 0.40 -29.09
C THR A 15 14.38 -1.11 -29.24
N LYS A 16 13.55 -1.74 -28.38
CA LYS A 16 13.46 -3.20 -28.25
C LYS A 16 14.81 -3.88 -27.98
N GLU A 17 15.74 -3.19 -27.32
CA GLU A 17 16.96 -3.83 -26.82
C GLU A 17 16.65 -4.66 -25.56
N GLU A 18 17.21 -5.86 -25.48
CA GLU A 18 17.06 -6.75 -24.33
C GLU A 18 17.75 -6.16 -23.09
N VAL A 19 16.95 -5.78 -22.09
CA VAL A 19 17.46 -5.45 -20.76
C VAL A 19 17.89 -6.74 -20.06
N PRO A 20 19.08 -6.80 -19.42
CA PRO A 20 19.53 -8.00 -18.73
C PRO A 20 18.51 -8.50 -17.70
N GLN A 21 18.09 -9.76 -17.85
CA GLN A 21 17.03 -10.39 -17.05
C GLN A 21 17.39 -10.56 -15.56
N ASP A 22 18.66 -10.34 -15.20
CA ASP A 22 19.21 -10.47 -13.85
C ASP A 22 19.29 -9.14 -13.07
N ASP A 23 18.83 -8.03 -13.66
CA ASP A 23 18.77 -6.75 -12.95
C ASP A 23 17.57 -6.72 -11.99
N LYS A 24 17.85 -7.03 -10.73
CA LYS A 24 16.86 -7.04 -9.65
C LYS A 24 16.15 -5.69 -9.47
N GLU A 25 16.83 -4.58 -9.74
CA GLU A 25 16.25 -3.24 -9.64
C GLU A 25 15.23 -3.02 -10.77
N TYR A 26 15.58 -3.47 -11.99
CA TYR A 26 14.67 -3.44 -13.14
C TYR A 26 13.39 -4.24 -12.88
N LEU A 27 13.51 -5.44 -12.31
CA LEU A 27 12.36 -6.26 -11.93
C LEU A 27 11.48 -5.60 -10.87
N TYR A 28 12.08 -4.87 -9.91
CA TYR A 28 11.31 -4.09 -8.94
C TYR A 28 10.58 -2.93 -9.60
N TYR A 29 11.21 -2.24 -10.55
CA TYR A 29 10.60 -1.13 -11.25
C TYR A 29 9.43 -1.58 -12.14
N LEU A 30 9.60 -2.65 -12.93
CA LEU A 30 8.50 -3.20 -13.75
C LEU A 30 7.29 -3.60 -12.90
N ARG A 31 7.53 -4.21 -11.74
CA ARG A 31 6.48 -4.59 -10.81
C ARG A 31 5.79 -3.38 -10.19
N TYR A 32 6.55 -2.34 -9.85
CA TYR A 32 5.98 -1.07 -9.40
C TYR A 32 5.01 -0.50 -10.43
N LEU A 33 5.42 -0.43 -11.71
CA LEU A 33 4.54 0.03 -12.79
C LEU A 33 3.26 -0.81 -12.92
N GLU A 34 3.36 -2.13 -12.78
CA GLU A 34 2.20 -3.03 -12.81
C GLU A 34 1.27 -2.78 -11.62
N MET A 35 1.82 -2.64 -10.41
CA MET A 35 1.04 -2.47 -9.18
C MET A 35 0.36 -1.10 -9.10
N SER A 36 0.98 -0.05 -9.64
CA SER A 36 0.47 1.33 -9.60
C SER A 36 -0.63 1.63 -10.62
N ALA A 37 -1.15 0.62 -11.33
CA ALA A 37 -2.15 0.82 -12.38
C ALA A 37 -3.43 1.49 -11.86
N TYR A 38 -3.93 1.06 -10.69
CA TYR A 38 -5.15 1.60 -10.10
C TYR A 38 -4.97 3.05 -9.63
N GLU A 39 -3.84 3.34 -8.99
CA GLU A 39 -3.50 4.69 -8.57
C GLU A 39 -3.38 5.62 -9.79
N ASN A 40 -2.69 5.18 -10.84
CA ASN A 40 -2.51 5.96 -12.06
C ASN A 40 -3.85 6.28 -12.75
N ASP A 41 -4.78 5.33 -12.80
CA ASP A 41 -6.13 5.55 -13.35
C ASP A 41 -6.92 6.61 -12.58
N LEU A 42 -6.78 6.64 -11.24
CA LEU A 42 -7.39 7.65 -10.37
C LEU A 42 -6.72 9.02 -10.54
N ILE A 43 -5.39 9.05 -10.64
CA ILE A 43 -4.63 10.29 -10.84
C ILE A 43 -4.94 10.94 -12.19
N ASN A 44 -5.14 10.15 -13.24
CA ASN A 44 -5.63 10.63 -14.53
C ASN A 44 -7.03 11.26 -14.46
N GLN A 45 -7.80 10.93 -13.43
CA GLN A 45 -9.10 11.55 -13.10
C GLN A 45 -8.97 12.71 -12.10
N HIS A 46 -7.75 13.19 -11.86
CA HIS A 46 -7.40 14.24 -10.89
C HIS A 46 -7.68 13.88 -9.42
N ILE A 47 -7.75 12.60 -9.09
CA ILE A 47 -7.84 12.10 -7.71
C ILE A 47 -6.42 11.85 -7.21
N THR A 48 -5.99 12.54 -6.15
CA THR A 48 -4.58 12.53 -5.72
C THR A 48 -4.37 12.04 -4.28
N LEU A 49 -5.40 12.12 -3.44
CA LEU A 49 -5.37 11.63 -2.07
C LEU A 49 -5.93 10.21 -2.00
N ILE A 50 -5.16 9.26 -2.52
CA ILE A 50 -5.54 7.84 -2.61
C ILE A 50 -4.98 7.11 -1.38
N ALA A 51 -5.86 6.50 -0.60
CA ALA A 51 -5.47 5.72 0.58
C ALA A 51 -5.49 4.22 0.28
N GLY A 52 -4.36 3.55 0.47
CA GLY A 52 -4.28 2.09 0.48
C GLY A 52 -4.58 1.53 1.87
N LEU A 53 -5.33 0.43 1.92
CA LEU A 53 -5.68 -0.27 3.15
C LEU A 53 -5.35 -1.76 3.09
N ASP A 54 -4.86 -2.29 4.21
CA ASP A 54 -4.62 -3.72 4.39
C ASP A 54 -4.76 -4.09 5.88
N GLU A 55 -4.99 -5.36 6.16
CA GLU A 55 -5.13 -5.88 7.52
C GLU A 55 -4.14 -7.01 7.88
N ALA A 56 -3.86 -7.10 9.17
CA ALA A 56 -3.16 -8.21 9.78
C ALA A 56 -3.95 -8.72 11.00
N GLY A 57 -3.87 -10.03 11.26
CA GLY A 57 -4.47 -10.62 12.47
C GLY A 57 -5.85 -11.28 12.28
N ARG A 58 -6.29 -11.55 11.04
CA ARG A 58 -7.55 -12.29 10.80
C ARG A 58 -7.50 -13.79 11.08
N GLY A 59 -6.33 -14.41 10.88
CA GLY A 59 -6.13 -15.86 10.99
C GLY A 59 -5.64 -16.38 12.35
N PRO A 60 -4.84 -15.65 13.14
CA PRO A 60 -4.37 -16.11 14.44
C PRO A 60 -5.51 -16.42 15.43
N LEU A 61 -5.25 -17.34 16.37
CA LEU A 61 -6.19 -17.71 17.43
C LEU A 61 -6.32 -16.67 18.55
N ALA A 62 -5.32 -15.80 18.69
CA ALA A 62 -5.25 -14.81 19.74
C ALA A 62 -4.69 -13.49 19.20
N GLY A 63 -5.06 -12.40 19.86
CA GLY A 63 -4.65 -11.05 19.51
C GLY A 63 -5.72 -10.28 18.72
N PRO A 64 -5.47 -8.99 18.49
CA PRO A 64 -6.40 -8.13 17.77
C PRO A 64 -6.30 -8.34 16.27
N VAL A 65 -7.28 -7.80 15.55
CA VAL A 65 -7.13 -7.46 14.14
C VAL A 65 -6.69 -6.00 14.03
N VAL A 66 -5.71 -5.76 13.16
CA VAL A 66 -5.09 -4.45 12.96
C VAL A 66 -5.19 -4.10 11.48
N ALA A 67 -5.66 -2.91 11.16
CA ALA A 67 -5.67 -2.38 9.80
C ALA A 67 -4.74 -1.17 9.70
N GLY A 68 -3.93 -1.12 8.64
CA GLY A 68 -3.14 0.05 8.27
C GLY A 68 -3.85 0.82 7.17
N CYS A 69 -3.74 2.15 7.20
CA CYS A 69 -4.20 3.03 6.13
C CYS A 69 -3.07 4.03 5.82
N CYS A 70 -2.74 4.20 4.54
CA CYS A 70 -1.62 5.03 4.11
C CYS A 70 -1.94 5.77 2.81
N ILE A 71 -1.62 7.06 2.76
CA ILE A 71 -1.60 7.87 1.54
C ILE A 71 -0.13 8.16 1.22
N LEU A 72 0.32 7.73 0.06
CA LEU A 72 1.68 7.93 -0.44
C LEU A 72 1.72 9.08 -1.45
N PRO A 73 2.85 9.77 -1.60
CA PRO A 73 3.07 10.68 -2.73
C PRO A 73 2.92 9.95 -4.08
N HIS A 74 2.46 10.65 -5.11
CA HIS A 74 2.27 10.10 -6.46
C HIS A 74 3.49 9.34 -7.00
N ASP A 75 4.67 9.97 -6.92
CA ASP A 75 5.91 9.43 -7.46
C ASP A 75 6.66 8.56 -6.43
N PHE A 76 5.95 8.05 -5.40
CA PHE A 76 6.57 7.25 -4.35
C PHE A 76 6.95 5.87 -4.89
N TYR A 77 8.26 5.70 -5.11
CA TYR A 77 8.85 4.44 -5.46
C TYR A 77 9.82 3.99 -4.36
N LEU A 78 9.56 2.80 -3.81
CA LEU A 78 10.42 2.18 -2.80
C LEU A 78 10.83 0.78 -3.27
N PRO A 79 12.06 0.61 -3.80
CA PRO A 79 12.55 -0.68 -4.26
C PRO A 79 12.38 -1.78 -3.20
N GLY A 80 11.80 -2.90 -3.62
CA GLY A 80 11.61 -4.05 -2.75
C GLY A 80 10.43 -3.94 -1.78
N LEU A 81 9.58 -2.90 -1.88
CA LEU A 81 8.25 -2.86 -1.27
C LEU A 81 7.38 -3.95 -1.93
N ASN A 82 7.44 -5.15 -1.36
CA ASN A 82 6.75 -6.35 -1.83
C ASN A 82 5.90 -6.94 -0.70
N ASP A 83 5.15 -8.00 -1.01
CA ASP A 83 4.41 -8.78 -0.02
C ASP A 83 5.29 -9.05 1.21
N SER A 84 4.85 -8.50 2.35
CA SER A 84 5.54 -8.49 3.64
C SER A 84 5.94 -9.90 4.11
N LYS A 85 5.29 -10.93 3.56
CA LYS A 85 5.55 -12.36 3.80
C LYS A 85 6.91 -12.85 3.31
N LYS A 86 7.55 -12.16 2.36
CA LYS A 86 8.90 -12.51 1.87
C LYS A 86 10.02 -11.71 2.54
N LEU A 87 9.68 -10.74 3.39
CA LEU A 87 10.64 -9.84 4.02
C LEU A 87 11.02 -10.34 5.43
N THR A 88 12.26 -10.11 5.82
CA THR A 88 12.69 -10.34 7.20
C THR A 88 12.05 -9.29 8.13
N PRO A 89 11.89 -9.57 9.44
CA PRO A 89 11.38 -8.58 10.40
C PRO A 89 12.15 -7.26 10.36
N LYS A 90 13.48 -7.34 10.37
CA LYS A 90 14.37 -6.18 10.24
C LYS A 90 14.09 -5.38 8.97
N LYS A 91 13.92 -6.05 7.82
CA LYS A 91 13.65 -5.34 6.57
C LYS A 91 12.29 -4.65 6.57
N ARG A 92 11.28 -5.24 7.23
CA ARG A 92 9.97 -4.59 7.39
C ARG A 92 10.06 -3.34 8.26
N GLU A 93 10.84 -3.36 9.34
CA GLU A 93 11.09 -2.18 10.18
C GLU A 93 11.75 -1.06 9.39
N GLU A 94 12.80 -1.38 8.61
CA GLU A 94 13.46 -0.41 7.71
C GLU A 94 12.47 0.21 6.70
N LEU A 95 11.63 -0.60 6.06
CA LEU A 95 10.63 -0.09 5.11
C LEU A 95 9.55 0.72 5.80
N TYR A 96 9.09 0.31 6.98
CA TYR A 96 8.10 1.03 7.77
C TYR A 96 8.59 2.45 8.12
N GLU A 97 9.85 2.59 8.53
CA GLU A 97 10.44 3.91 8.80
C GLU A 97 10.45 4.80 7.55
N ILE A 98 10.80 4.25 6.38
CA ILE A 98 10.81 5.01 5.12
C ILE A 98 9.38 5.41 4.72
N ILE A 99 8.44 4.46 4.74
CA ILE A 99 7.04 4.69 4.36
C ILE A 99 6.43 5.76 5.25
N THR A 100 6.55 5.63 6.57
CA THR A 100 5.91 6.57 7.52
C THR A 100 6.53 7.96 7.48
N LYS A 101 7.81 8.07 7.09
CA LYS A 101 8.48 9.36 6.91
C LYS A 101 8.04 10.09 5.64
N GLU A 102 7.85 9.36 4.54
CA GLU A 102 7.54 9.93 3.23
C GLU A 102 6.03 9.98 2.93
N ALA A 103 5.21 9.23 3.66
CA ALA A 103 3.75 9.22 3.50
C ALA A 103 3.15 10.62 3.78
N LEU A 104 2.16 10.99 2.97
CA LEU A 104 1.37 12.21 3.17
C LEU A 104 0.52 12.11 4.43
N ALA A 105 -0.02 10.92 4.69
CA ALA A 105 -0.68 10.56 5.94
C ALA A 105 -0.67 9.04 6.12
N TYR A 106 -0.63 8.58 7.36
CA TYR A 106 -0.87 7.19 7.69
C TYR A 106 -1.55 7.08 9.06
N SER A 107 -2.21 5.96 9.30
CA SER A 107 -2.91 5.68 10.54
C SER A 107 -3.09 4.18 10.74
N VAL A 108 -3.45 3.80 11.96
CA VAL A 108 -3.71 2.41 12.34
C VAL A 108 -5.05 2.32 13.05
N GLY A 109 -5.83 1.32 12.70
CA GLY A 109 -7.06 0.94 13.38
C GLY A 109 -6.90 -0.43 14.04
N ILE A 110 -7.30 -0.54 15.31
CA ILE A 110 -7.16 -1.76 16.10
C ILE A 110 -8.52 -2.16 16.66
N VAL A 111 -8.84 -3.46 16.58
CA VAL A 111 -10.01 -4.07 17.19
C VAL A 111 -9.57 -5.29 17.98
N ASP A 112 -9.86 -5.28 19.29
CA ASP A 112 -9.45 -6.33 20.23
C ASP A 112 -10.23 -7.64 20.04
N GLU A 113 -9.71 -8.71 20.65
CA GLU A 113 -10.26 -10.06 20.58
C GLU A 113 -11.68 -10.14 21.15
N LYS A 114 -11.98 -9.37 22.20
CA LYS A 114 -13.31 -9.33 22.81
C LYS A 114 -14.34 -8.78 21.84
N THR A 115 -13.96 -7.74 21.09
CA THR A 115 -14.82 -7.18 20.06
C THR A 115 -14.97 -8.17 18.91
N ILE A 116 -13.89 -8.84 18.48
CA ILE A 116 -13.94 -9.90 17.46
C ILE A 116 -14.93 -11.00 17.85
N ASP A 117 -14.89 -11.47 19.10
CA ASP A 117 -15.82 -12.49 19.60
C ASP A 117 -17.28 -12.02 19.55
N ASN A 118 -17.54 -10.72 19.77
CA ASN A 118 -18.88 -10.16 19.76
C ASN A 118 -19.44 -9.94 18.34
N ILE A 119 -18.62 -9.48 17.39
CA ILE A 119 -19.09 -9.05 16.06
C ILE A 119 -18.61 -9.91 14.90
N ASN A 120 -17.84 -10.97 15.18
CA ASN A 120 -17.10 -11.82 14.23
C ASN A 120 -15.92 -11.13 13.53
N ILE A 121 -15.01 -11.95 13.00
CA ILE A 121 -13.76 -11.49 12.38
C ILE A 121 -13.97 -10.62 11.14
N TYR A 122 -15.02 -10.88 10.35
CA TYR A 122 -15.30 -10.11 9.15
C TYR A 122 -15.72 -8.67 9.50
N GLN A 123 -16.63 -8.49 10.45
CA GLN A 123 -17.05 -7.16 10.88
C GLN A 123 -15.96 -6.45 11.69
N ALA A 124 -15.19 -7.18 12.50
CA ALA A 124 -14.04 -6.63 13.20
C ALA A 124 -12.97 -6.09 12.24
N THR A 125 -12.73 -6.78 11.12
CA THR A 125 -11.83 -6.30 10.07
C THR A 125 -12.34 -4.99 9.47
N LYS A 126 -13.62 -4.94 9.06
CA LYS A 126 -14.25 -3.71 8.55
C LYS A 126 -14.17 -2.56 9.56
N LEU A 127 -14.39 -2.84 10.84
CA LEU A 127 -14.30 -1.86 11.91
C LEU A 127 -12.85 -1.36 12.10
N ALA A 128 -11.86 -2.25 12.04
CA ALA A 128 -10.45 -1.86 12.11
C ALA A 128 -10.08 -0.94 10.93
N MET A 129 -10.47 -1.31 9.71
CA MET A 129 -10.21 -0.47 8.53
C MET A 129 -10.93 0.89 8.61
N ALA A 130 -12.19 0.90 9.03
CA ALA A 130 -12.94 2.15 9.24
C ALA A 130 -12.24 3.06 10.27
N LYS A 131 -11.80 2.49 11.40
CA LYS A 131 -11.01 3.23 12.40
C LYS A 131 -9.71 3.79 11.81
N ALA A 132 -9.02 3.02 10.96
CA ALA A 132 -7.81 3.49 10.30
C ALA A 132 -8.12 4.73 9.44
N VAL A 133 -9.10 4.65 8.54
CA VAL A 133 -9.49 5.79 7.69
C VAL A 133 -9.90 7.01 8.50
N LEU A 134 -10.72 6.83 9.55
CA LEU A 134 -11.20 7.93 10.39
C LEU A 134 -10.11 8.60 11.22
N ASN A 135 -9.01 7.90 11.52
CA ASN A 135 -7.86 8.42 12.25
C ASN A 135 -6.82 9.11 11.36
N LEU A 136 -7.01 9.10 10.05
CA LEU A 136 -6.08 9.69 9.10
C LEU A 136 -6.13 11.22 9.19
N GLN A 137 -4.96 11.86 9.26
CA GLN A 137 -4.87 13.33 9.39
C GLN A 137 -5.30 14.07 8.11
N VAL A 138 -5.24 13.38 6.97
CA VAL A 138 -5.65 13.87 5.66
C VAL A 138 -6.84 13.03 5.22
N LYS A 139 -7.95 13.67 4.82
CA LYS A 139 -9.12 12.94 4.31
C LYS A 139 -8.80 12.38 2.92
N PRO A 140 -8.94 11.06 2.67
CA PRO A 140 -8.75 10.50 1.34
C PRO A 140 -9.91 10.84 0.41
N GLU A 141 -9.60 10.93 -0.88
CA GLU A 141 -10.56 11.08 -1.98
C GLU A 141 -11.01 9.71 -2.53
N HIS A 142 -10.18 8.69 -2.38
CA HIS A 142 -10.46 7.32 -2.81
C HIS A 142 -9.75 6.32 -1.91
N LEU A 143 -10.36 5.16 -1.71
CA LEU A 143 -9.78 4.05 -0.96
C LEU A 143 -9.43 2.90 -1.91
N LEU A 144 -8.25 2.33 -1.79
CA LEU A 144 -7.88 1.08 -2.43
C LEU A 144 -7.83 -0.01 -1.37
N ILE A 145 -8.74 -0.98 -1.47
CA ILE A 145 -8.97 -2.02 -0.45
C ILE A 145 -9.03 -3.39 -1.14
N ASP A 146 -8.32 -4.38 -0.60
CA ASP A 146 -8.45 -5.75 -1.11
C ASP A 146 -9.73 -6.42 -0.58
N ALA A 147 -10.60 -6.82 -1.50
CA ALA A 147 -11.73 -7.73 -1.28
C ALA A 147 -12.73 -7.38 -0.16
N LEU A 148 -12.81 -6.11 0.26
CA LEU A 148 -13.70 -5.63 1.32
C LEU A 148 -14.31 -4.27 0.97
N TYR A 149 -15.54 -4.04 1.45
CA TYR A 149 -16.22 -2.75 1.35
C TYR A 149 -16.47 -2.18 2.75
N ILE A 150 -16.08 -0.94 2.99
CA ILE A 150 -16.27 -0.22 4.26
C ILE A 150 -17.41 0.78 4.10
N ASP A 151 -18.26 0.91 5.12
CA ASP A 151 -19.41 1.82 5.06
C ASP A 151 -18.98 3.26 5.40
N LEU A 152 -18.27 3.90 4.47
CA LEU A 152 -17.83 5.29 4.54
C LEU A 152 -18.27 6.03 3.29
N ASP A 153 -18.55 7.33 3.43
CA ASP A 153 -18.88 8.23 2.32
C ASP A 153 -17.59 8.68 1.59
N ILE A 154 -16.85 7.68 1.08
CA ILE A 154 -15.61 7.82 0.30
C ILE A 154 -15.66 6.74 -0.80
N PRO A 155 -15.37 7.07 -2.07
CA PRO A 155 -15.23 6.10 -3.15
C PRO A 155 -14.17 5.00 -2.88
N GLN A 156 -14.42 3.78 -3.37
CA GLN A 156 -13.63 2.55 -3.10
C GLN A 156 -13.64 1.61 -4.31
#